data_AF-A0A2V6L7Z4-F1
#
_entry.id   AF-A0A2V6L7Z4-F1
#
_cell.length_a   1.000
_cell.length_b   1.000
_cell.length_c   1.000
_cell.angle_alpha   90.00
_cell.angle_beta   90.00
_cell.angle_gamma   90.00
#
_symmetry.space_group_name_H-M   'P 1'
#
loop_
_entity.id
_entity.type
_entity.pdbx_description
1 polymer ?
#
loop_
_entity_poly.entity_id
_entity_poly.type
_entity_poly.pdbx_seq_one_letter_code
_entity_poly.pdbx_strand_id
1 'polypeptide(L)'
;MAGNAPALQFVIPSEVEESLDVEFEKNTLLFGADPTPRIVAVELGESGTVRVHRRKADGSTVTDVEPFHPFVWADSDVVDLGIETEKLQGDLKYGWLITVDSWKELIALRNGLKNGGRDFFAFTDPVQHYLTSTGRTLFKDLAFEALKRMQIEVLSIAGTGDPDHVMSIALSDNTGWDELIIVDANNVEESERNALRRLTELIKERDPDVIEGHDLFRVHLPLVVARAKKLKAKLDWGRSGGFLRSRPSRL
;
A
#
# COMPACT_ATOMS: atom_id res chain seq x y z
N MET A 1 -38.88 42.28 20.11
CA MET A 1 -38.70 41.29 19.03
C MET A 1 -37.33 41.51 18.44
N ALA A 2 -36.36 40.65 18.74
CA ALA A 2 -34.99 40.79 18.27
C ALA A 2 -34.91 40.36 16.80
N GLY A 3 -34.39 41.24 15.94
CA GLY A 3 -34.19 41.00 14.52
C GLY A 3 -33.03 40.03 14.28
N ASN A 4 -33.23 39.12 13.33
CA ASN A 4 -32.23 38.16 12.89
C ASN A 4 -31.31 38.85 11.86
N ALA A 5 -30.01 38.95 12.15
CA ALA A 5 -29.02 39.46 11.20
C ALA A 5 -28.67 38.35 10.18
N PRO A 6 -28.48 38.68 8.89
CA PRO A 6 -28.09 37.68 7.90
C PRO A 6 -26.63 37.25 8.12
N ALA A 7 -26.39 35.94 8.07
CA ALA A 7 -25.04 35.39 8.08
C ALA A 7 -24.32 35.82 6.80
N LEU A 8 -23.19 36.52 6.95
CA LEU A 8 -22.26 36.80 5.85
C LEU A 8 -21.63 35.48 5.40
N GLN A 9 -22.13 34.94 4.29
CA GLN A 9 -21.49 33.81 3.61
C GLN A 9 -20.33 34.38 2.80
N PHE A 10 -19.11 34.22 3.33
CA PHE A 10 -17.89 34.50 2.59
C PHE A 10 -17.77 33.48 1.46
N VAL A 11 -18.00 33.93 0.22
CA VAL A 11 -17.72 33.17 -0.99
C VAL A 11 -16.31 33.51 -1.40
N ILE A 12 -15.39 32.54 -1.30
CA ILE A 12 -14.06 32.68 -1.87
C ILE A 12 -14.24 32.56 -3.40
N PRO A 13 -13.70 33.50 -4.20
CA PRO A 13 -13.76 33.39 -5.65
C PRO A 13 -13.04 32.11 -6.11
N SER A 14 -13.62 31.38 -7.08
CA SER A 14 -13.10 30.09 -7.55
C SER A 14 -11.64 30.15 -8.01
N GLU A 15 -11.22 31.26 -8.61
CA GLU A 15 -9.82 31.48 -9.04
C GLU A 15 -8.85 31.59 -7.84
N VAL A 16 -9.32 32.12 -6.71
CA VAL A 16 -8.54 32.22 -5.48
C VAL A 16 -8.47 30.86 -4.80
N GLU A 17 -9.56 30.11 -4.79
CA GLU A 17 -9.64 28.72 -4.29
C GLU A 17 -8.68 27.81 -5.09
N GLU A 18 -8.74 27.86 -6.42
CA GLU A 18 -7.86 27.11 -7.32
C GLU A 18 -6.38 27.52 -7.16
N SER A 19 -6.09 28.80 -6.91
CA SER A 19 -4.71 29.26 -6.64
C SER A 19 -4.15 28.79 -5.30
N LEU A 20 -5.00 28.72 -4.26
CA LEU A 20 -4.63 28.26 -2.93
C LEU A 20 -4.45 26.74 -2.90
N ASP A 21 -5.30 26.00 -3.62
CA ASP A 21 -5.16 24.55 -3.78
C ASP A 21 -3.84 24.19 -4.49
N VAL A 22 -3.49 24.93 -5.54
CA VAL A 22 -2.22 24.76 -6.25
C VAL A 22 -1.00 25.10 -5.37
N GLU A 23 -1.10 26.07 -4.46
CA GLU A 23 -0.02 26.34 -3.48
C GLU A 23 0.05 25.28 -2.37
N PHE A 24 -1.10 24.73 -1.95
CA PHE A 24 -1.16 23.69 -0.94
C PHE A 24 -0.54 22.38 -1.45
N GLU A 25 -0.92 21.92 -2.64
CA GLU A 25 -0.39 20.69 -3.24
C GLU A 25 1.13 20.76 -3.52
N LYS A 26 1.68 21.97 -3.66
CA LYS A 26 3.12 22.22 -3.81
C LYS A 26 3.89 22.20 -2.48
N ASN A 27 3.21 22.05 -1.35
CA ASN A 27 3.87 22.00 -0.05
C ASN A 27 4.68 20.70 0.11
N THR A 28 5.97 20.78 -0.16
CA THR A 28 6.90 19.64 -0.12
C THR A 28 7.08 19.04 1.27
N LEU A 29 6.77 19.78 2.35
CA LEU A 29 6.79 19.25 3.71
C LEU A 29 5.63 18.29 3.97
N LEU A 30 4.48 18.52 3.34
CA LEU A 30 3.29 17.68 3.47
C LEU A 30 3.24 16.58 2.42
N PHE A 31 3.59 16.92 1.17
CA PHE A 31 3.42 16.05 0.01
C PHE A 31 4.72 15.42 -0.49
N GLY A 32 5.82 15.61 0.23
CA GLY A 32 7.14 15.09 -0.13
C GLY A 32 7.85 15.93 -1.19
N ALA A 33 9.19 15.94 -1.14
CA ALA A 33 10.04 16.77 -1.98
C ALA A 33 10.24 16.24 -3.41
N ASP A 34 10.05 14.95 -3.64
CA ASP A 34 10.19 14.37 -4.98
C ASP A 34 8.91 14.64 -5.80
N PRO A 35 9.01 15.22 -7.02
CA PRO A 35 7.86 15.60 -7.82
C PRO A 35 7.25 14.45 -8.63
N THR A 36 7.75 13.22 -8.51
CA THR A 36 7.29 12.08 -9.33
C THR A 36 5.80 11.83 -9.08
N PRO A 37 4.95 12.00 -10.10
CA PRO A 37 3.51 11.94 -9.90
C PRO A 37 2.97 10.52 -10.10
N ARG A 38 1.73 10.32 -9.65
CA ARG A 38 0.87 9.18 -9.96
C ARG A 38 1.43 7.82 -9.54
N ILE A 39 2.24 7.80 -8.49
CA ILE A 39 2.67 6.55 -7.85
C ILE A 39 1.48 5.94 -7.13
N VAL A 40 1.08 4.74 -7.54
CA VAL A 40 -0.06 4.02 -6.95
C VAL A 40 0.36 2.90 -6.02
N ALA A 41 1.58 2.37 -6.20
CA ALA A 41 2.15 1.38 -5.30
C ALA A 41 3.68 1.38 -5.38
N VAL A 42 4.30 1.03 -4.26
CA VAL A 42 5.72 0.66 -4.21
C VAL A 42 5.83 -0.71 -3.55
N GLU A 43 6.63 -1.58 -4.15
CA GLU A 43 6.88 -2.92 -3.65
C GLU A 43 8.38 -3.20 -3.58
N LEU A 44 8.80 -4.04 -2.62
CA LEU A 44 10.17 -4.51 -2.58
C LEU A 44 10.43 -5.41 -3.81
N GLY A 45 11.48 -5.09 -4.56
CA GLY A 45 11.89 -5.80 -5.76
C GLY A 45 12.77 -7.02 -5.45
N GLU A 46 13.63 -7.35 -6.41
CA GLU A 46 14.75 -8.27 -6.17
C GLU A 46 15.82 -7.58 -5.31
N SER A 47 16.87 -8.32 -4.92
CA SER A 47 17.89 -7.83 -3.99
C SER A 47 18.39 -6.43 -4.35
N GLY A 48 18.19 -5.47 -3.44
CA GLY A 48 18.63 -4.09 -3.60
C GLY A 48 17.79 -3.24 -4.56
N THR A 49 16.55 -3.65 -4.85
CA THR A 49 15.64 -2.86 -5.70
C THR A 49 14.25 -2.69 -5.09
N VAL A 50 13.54 -1.68 -5.56
CA VAL A 50 12.08 -1.54 -5.42
C VAL A 50 11.41 -1.49 -6.79
N ARG A 51 10.14 -1.85 -6.83
CA ARG A 51 9.26 -1.61 -7.98
C ARG A 51 8.34 -0.44 -7.67
N VAL A 52 8.33 0.55 -8.55
CA VAL A 52 7.48 1.75 -8.43
C VAL A 52 6.42 1.66 -9.52
N HIS A 53 5.17 1.48 -9.12
CA HIS A 53 4.04 1.38 -10.03
C HIS A 53 3.37 2.74 -10.17
N ARG A 54 3.21 3.21 -11.42
CA ARG A 54 2.60 4.50 -11.72
C ARG A 54 1.49 4.40 -12.75
N ARG A 55 0.49 5.25 -12.62
CA ARG A 55 -0.55 5.45 -13.65
C ARG A 55 -0.10 6.42 -14.71
N LYS A 56 -0.20 6.01 -15.97
CA LYS A 56 -0.11 6.92 -17.12
C LYS A 56 -1.43 7.67 -17.32
N ALA A 57 -1.39 8.69 -18.18
CA ALA A 57 -2.57 9.48 -18.51
C ALA A 57 -3.69 8.66 -19.18
N ASP A 58 -3.34 7.60 -19.91
CA ASP A 58 -4.30 6.67 -20.53
C ASP A 58 -4.87 5.62 -19.55
N GLY A 59 -4.52 5.70 -18.26
CA GLY A 59 -4.95 4.75 -17.23
C GLY A 59 -4.17 3.42 -17.21
N SER A 60 -3.19 3.23 -18.11
CA SER A 60 -2.29 2.07 -18.06
C SER A 60 -1.28 2.20 -16.90
N THR A 61 -0.77 1.06 -16.44
CA THR A 61 0.25 1.01 -15.38
C THR A 61 1.64 0.86 -15.99
N VAL A 62 2.58 1.70 -15.57
CA VAL A 62 4.02 1.48 -15.79
C VAL A 62 4.67 1.04 -14.48
N THR A 63 5.72 0.22 -14.59
CA THR A 63 6.51 -0.22 -13.44
C THR A 63 7.97 0.10 -13.70
N ASP A 64 8.55 0.94 -12.85
CA ASP A 64 9.96 1.25 -12.85
C ASP A 64 10.67 0.39 -11.78
N VAL A 65 11.88 -0.10 -12.06
CA VAL A 65 12.72 -0.80 -11.09
C VAL A 65 13.86 0.13 -10.70
N GLU A 66 13.95 0.46 -9.42
CA GLU A 66 14.90 1.44 -8.92
C GLU A 66 15.78 0.86 -7.81
N PRO A 67 17.02 1.37 -7.62
CA PRO A 67 17.87 1.00 -6.50
C PRO A 67 17.20 1.25 -5.15
N PHE A 68 17.45 0.36 -4.20
CA PHE A 68 16.90 0.43 -2.85
C PHE A 68 18.03 0.49 -1.82
N HIS A 69 18.13 1.65 -1.18
CA HIS A 69 19.12 1.91 -0.15
C HIS A 69 18.43 2.14 1.20
N PRO A 70 18.05 1.07 1.93
CA PRO A 70 17.49 1.21 3.26
C PRO A 70 18.56 1.69 4.24
N PHE A 71 18.11 2.24 5.36
CA PHE A 71 18.99 2.95 6.28
C PHE A 71 18.55 2.81 7.74
N VAL A 72 19.43 3.13 8.67
CA VAL A 72 19.13 3.23 10.11
C VAL A 72 19.69 4.53 10.67
N TRP A 73 19.06 5.04 11.71
CA TRP A 73 19.63 6.07 12.56
C TRP A 73 20.23 5.44 13.80
N ALA A 74 21.52 5.65 14.07
CA ALA A 74 22.25 5.03 15.17
C ALA A 74 22.86 6.05 16.13
N ASP A 75 23.18 5.62 17.33
CA ASP A 75 23.86 6.41 18.36
C ASP A 75 25.38 6.56 18.15
N SER A 76 25.95 5.73 17.28
CA SER A 76 27.37 5.62 17.00
C SER A 76 27.60 5.27 15.53
N ASP A 77 28.82 5.53 15.03
CA ASP A 77 29.22 5.07 13.70
C ASP A 77 29.41 3.55 13.66
N VAL A 78 29.59 3.01 12.46
CA VAL A 78 29.89 1.60 12.19
C VAL A 78 31.09 1.44 11.28
N VAL A 79 32.07 2.34 11.38
CA VAL A 79 33.27 2.30 10.54
C VAL A 79 34.07 1.01 10.81
N ASP A 80 33.99 0.48 12.03
CA ASP A 80 34.56 -0.82 12.40
C ASP A 80 33.96 -2.00 11.65
N LEU A 81 32.76 -1.85 11.08
CA LEU A 81 32.10 -2.83 10.21
C LEU A 81 32.41 -2.63 8.73
N GLY A 82 33.22 -1.61 8.38
CA GLY A 82 33.55 -1.27 6.99
C GLY A 82 32.38 -0.70 6.20
N ILE A 83 31.36 -0.18 6.88
CA ILE A 83 30.17 0.44 6.26
C ILE A 83 30.33 1.97 6.38
N GLU A 84 30.08 2.68 5.28
CA GLU A 84 30.09 4.14 5.28
C GLU A 84 28.97 4.69 6.17
N THR A 85 29.28 5.75 6.92
CA THR A 85 28.34 6.42 7.82
C THR A 85 28.35 7.93 7.60
N GLU A 86 27.18 8.54 7.76
CA GLU A 86 27.00 9.97 7.70
C GLU A 86 26.71 10.51 9.10
N LYS A 87 27.49 11.49 9.55
CA LYS A 87 27.20 12.23 10.78
C LYS A 87 26.12 13.28 10.51
N LEU A 88 25.00 13.18 11.20
CA LEU A 88 23.91 14.15 11.07
C LEU A 88 24.22 15.44 11.84
N GLN A 89 23.69 16.55 11.36
CA GLN A 89 23.77 17.84 12.06
C GLN A 89 22.95 17.78 13.36
N GLY A 90 23.49 18.38 14.44
CA GLY A 90 22.87 18.40 15.77
C GLY A 90 23.53 17.43 16.76
N ASP A 91 22.98 17.39 17.98
CA ASP A 91 23.52 16.68 19.14
C ASP A 91 22.54 15.66 19.76
N LEU A 92 21.47 15.33 19.04
CA LEU A 92 20.49 14.32 19.45
C LEU A 92 21.07 12.90 19.42
N LYS A 93 20.44 11.99 20.19
CA LYS A 93 20.92 10.61 20.41
C LYS A 93 21.25 9.86 19.13
N TYR A 94 20.35 9.84 18.15
CA TYR A 94 20.56 9.10 16.90
C TYR A 94 21.20 9.96 15.81
N GLY A 95 22.42 10.43 16.09
CA GLY A 95 23.13 11.39 15.26
C GLY A 95 23.94 10.79 14.11
N TRP A 96 23.73 9.53 13.74
CA TRP A 96 24.41 8.86 12.63
C TRP A 96 23.41 8.21 11.70
N LEU A 97 23.53 8.44 10.40
CA LEU A 97 22.77 7.76 9.35
C LEU A 97 23.67 6.70 8.70
N ILE A 98 23.18 5.46 8.64
CA ILE A 98 23.89 4.33 8.05
C ILE A 98 23.00 3.75 6.97
N THR A 99 23.52 3.65 5.75
CA THR A 99 22.79 3.16 4.57
C THR A 99 23.44 1.88 4.06
N VAL A 100 22.61 0.95 3.57
CA VAL A 100 23.05 -0.33 2.99
C VAL A 100 22.30 -0.60 1.69
N ASP A 101 22.67 -1.64 0.94
CA ASP A 101 22.20 -1.83 -0.44
C ASP A 101 21.12 -2.89 -0.58
N SER A 102 20.62 -3.46 0.52
CA SER A 102 19.51 -4.40 0.46
C SER A 102 18.75 -4.53 1.77
N TRP A 103 17.49 -5.00 1.68
CA TRP A 103 16.69 -5.33 2.86
C TRP A 103 17.35 -6.41 3.74
N LYS A 104 18.07 -7.35 3.11
CA LYS A 104 18.81 -8.40 3.80
C LYS A 104 19.97 -7.82 4.62
N GLU A 105 20.73 -6.90 4.03
CA GLU A 105 21.81 -6.20 4.74
C GLU A 105 21.27 -5.33 5.87
N LEU A 106 20.12 -4.67 5.69
CA LEU A 106 19.51 -3.90 6.78
C LEU A 106 19.16 -4.80 7.97
N ILE A 107 18.59 -5.98 7.73
CA ILE A 107 18.30 -6.96 8.79
C ILE A 107 19.61 -7.39 9.48
N ALA A 108 20.67 -7.67 8.72
CA ALA A 108 21.96 -8.05 9.27
C ALA A 108 22.59 -6.93 10.11
N LEU A 109 22.56 -5.69 9.63
CA LEU A 109 23.05 -4.50 10.32
C LEU A 109 22.29 -4.30 11.64
N ARG A 110 20.95 -4.34 11.63
CA ARG A 110 20.12 -4.21 12.83
C ARG A 110 20.45 -5.26 13.89
N ASN A 111 20.69 -6.50 13.47
CA ASN A 111 21.11 -7.56 14.38
C ASN A 111 22.53 -7.32 14.93
N GLY A 112 23.46 -6.86 14.08
CA GLY A 112 24.81 -6.49 14.47
C GLY A 112 24.84 -5.36 15.50
N LEU A 113 24.11 -4.27 15.24
CA LEU A 113 23.98 -3.14 16.16
C LEU A 113 23.42 -3.58 17.52
N LYS A 114 22.34 -4.36 17.51
CA LYS A 114 21.74 -4.90 18.74
C LYS A 114 22.72 -5.76 19.53
N ASN A 115 23.47 -6.65 18.86
CA ASN A 115 24.45 -7.52 19.52
C ASN A 115 25.67 -6.75 20.02
N GLY A 116 26.04 -5.67 19.36
CA GLY A 116 27.11 -4.76 19.75
C GLY A 116 26.72 -3.76 20.84
N GLY A 117 25.47 -3.78 21.32
CA GLY A 117 24.98 -2.86 22.34
C GLY A 117 24.84 -1.41 21.85
N ARG A 118 24.68 -1.20 20.53
CA ARG A 118 24.46 0.12 19.92
C ARG A 118 22.96 0.36 19.76
N ASP A 119 22.46 1.50 20.25
CA ASP A 119 21.07 1.86 20.09
C ASP A 119 20.82 2.42 18.69
N PHE A 120 19.69 2.04 18.09
CA PHE A 120 19.29 2.53 16.77
C PHE A 120 17.77 2.63 16.63
N PHE A 121 17.35 3.42 15.65
CA PHE A 121 15.99 3.49 15.14
C PHE A 121 15.98 3.14 13.65
N ALA A 122 14.99 2.35 13.23
CA ALA A 122 14.79 1.96 11.84
C ALA A 122 13.31 1.69 11.60
N PHE A 123 12.83 1.97 10.39
CA PHE A 123 11.50 1.53 9.98
C PHE A 123 11.45 -0.01 9.87
N THR A 124 10.25 -0.55 9.98
CA THR A 124 10.00 -2.01 9.86
C THR A 124 9.52 -2.40 8.47
N ASP A 125 9.13 -1.42 7.65
CA ASP A 125 8.63 -1.62 6.30
C ASP A 125 9.64 -1.11 5.25
N PRO A 126 10.12 -1.95 4.31
CA PRO A 126 11.02 -1.52 3.25
C PRO A 126 10.47 -0.37 2.40
N VAL A 127 9.16 -0.31 2.19
CA VAL A 127 8.56 0.77 1.39
C VAL A 127 8.62 2.09 2.13
N GLN A 128 8.49 2.09 3.46
CA GLN A 128 8.63 3.30 4.26
C GLN A 128 10.06 3.85 4.19
N HIS A 129 11.08 2.98 4.18
CA HIS A 129 12.46 3.42 3.93
C HIS A 129 12.58 4.11 2.57
N TYR A 130 12.09 3.48 1.50
CA TYR A 130 12.19 4.04 0.16
C TYR A 130 11.46 5.38 0.01
N LEU A 131 10.20 5.46 0.47
CA LEU A 131 9.42 6.71 0.39
C LEU A 131 10.06 7.83 1.22
N THR A 132 10.57 7.49 2.42
CA THR A 132 11.23 8.48 3.29
C THR A 132 12.55 8.98 2.71
N SER A 133 13.41 8.08 2.19
CA SER A 133 14.72 8.48 1.67
C SER A 133 14.63 9.25 0.35
N THR A 134 13.64 8.92 -0.48
CA THR A 134 13.43 9.62 -1.76
C THR A 134 12.60 10.89 -1.62
N GLY A 135 11.81 11.02 -0.55
CA GLY A 135 10.81 12.08 -0.43
C GLY A 135 9.62 11.92 -1.38
N ARG A 136 9.42 10.71 -1.95
CA ARG A 136 8.26 10.37 -2.77
C ARG A 136 7.04 10.06 -1.90
N THR A 137 5.87 10.38 -2.42
CA THR A 137 4.58 10.03 -1.82
C THR A 137 3.70 9.28 -2.83
N LEU A 138 2.67 8.60 -2.32
CA LEU A 138 1.66 7.96 -3.18
C LEU A 138 0.61 8.98 -3.61
N PHE A 139 0.02 8.76 -4.78
CA PHE A 139 -1.15 9.47 -5.32
C PHE A 139 -0.96 10.97 -5.60
N LYS A 140 0.27 11.48 -5.56
CA LYS A 140 0.59 12.85 -6.02
C LYS A 140 0.08 13.08 -7.44
N ASP A 141 -0.57 14.21 -7.69
CA ASP A 141 -1.19 14.57 -8.99
C ASP A 141 -2.13 13.50 -9.56
N LEU A 142 -2.79 12.75 -8.67
CA LEU A 142 -3.80 11.75 -9.01
C LEU A 142 -5.07 12.04 -8.22
N ALA A 143 -6.05 12.66 -8.90
CA ALA A 143 -7.37 12.93 -8.33
C ALA A 143 -8.04 11.64 -7.86
N PHE A 144 -8.90 11.75 -6.85
CA PHE A 144 -9.56 10.60 -6.23
C PHE A 144 -10.40 9.79 -7.23
N GLU A 145 -11.02 10.46 -8.20
CA GLU A 145 -11.82 9.85 -9.28
C GLU A 145 -10.95 9.08 -10.28
N ALA A 146 -9.68 9.45 -10.42
CA ALA A 146 -8.74 8.80 -11.31
C ALA A 146 -8.11 7.54 -10.70
N LEU A 147 -8.25 7.33 -9.39
CA LEU A 147 -7.88 6.06 -8.75
C LEU A 147 -8.85 4.96 -9.18
N LYS A 148 -8.31 3.82 -9.61
CA LYS A 148 -9.13 2.62 -9.83
C LYS A 148 -9.41 1.96 -8.49
N ARG A 149 -10.65 1.98 -8.02
CA ARG A 149 -11.06 1.46 -6.72
C ARG A 149 -12.06 0.33 -6.91
N MET A 150 -11.78 -0.83 -6.33
CA MET A 150 -12.64 -2.00 -6.40
C MET A 150 -13.16 -2.36 -5.00
N GLN A 151 -14.48 -2.50 -4.86
CA GLN A 151 -15.10 -3.00 -3.66
C GLN A 151 -15.31 -4.51 -3.73
N ILE A 152 -15.10 -5.21 -2.62
CA ILE A 152 -15.32 -6.65 -2.52
C ILE A 152 -16.12 -6.96 -1.27
N GLU A 153 -17.17 -7.76 -1.43
CA GLU A 153 -17.93 -8.37 -0.34
C GLU A 153 -18.04 -9.88 -0.56
N VAL A 154 -17.87 -10.66 0.50
CA VAL A 154 -17.93 -12.13 0.46
C VAL A 154 -18.95 -12.62 1.46
N LEU A 155 -19.98 -13.32 0.97
CA LEU A 155 -20.98 -13.98 1.80
C LEU A 155 -20.60 -15.44 2.01
N SER A 156 -20.83 -15.96 3.21
CA SER A 156 -20.53 -17.33 3.60
C SER A 156 -21.65 -17.97 4.41
N ILE A 157 -21.75 -19.31 4.37
CA ILE A 157 -22.70 -20.06 5.20
C ILE A 157 -22.09 -20.19 6.59
N ALA A 158 -22.69 -19.55 7.60
CA ALA A 158 -22.30 -19.75 8.99
C ALA A 158 -23.05 -20.95 9.62
N GLY A 159 -22.35 -21.78 10.39
CA GLY A 159 -22.99 -22.61 11.44
C GLY A 159 -22.98 -24.14 11.31
N THR A 160 -22.18 -24.76 10.43
CA THR A 160 -22.19 -26.24 10.26
C THR A 160 -20.86 -26.96 10.51
N GLY A 161 -19.95 -26.40 11.31
CA GLY A 161 -18.80 -27.13 11.86
C GLY A 161 -17.62 -27.47 10.91
N ASP A 162 -17.73 -27.22 9.61
CA ASP A 162 -16.62 -27.11 8.62
C ASP A 162 -16.48 -25.61 8.27
N PRO A 163 -15.29 -25.06 7.90
CA PRO A 163 -15.13 -23.61 7.80
C PRO A 163 -16.02 -23.07 6.68
N ASP A 164 -16.80 -22.04 7.04
CA ASP A 164 -17.80 -21.35 6.23
C ASP A 164 -17.41 -21.32 4.75
N HIS A 165 -18.16 -22.03 3.91
CA HIS A 165 -17.95 -21.99 2.46
C HIS A 165 -18.36 -20.63 1.93
N VAL A 166 -17.66 -20.13 0.93
CA VAL A 166 -18.13 -18.96 0.17
C VAL A 166 -19.44 -19.32 -0.52
N MET A 167 -20.47 -18.51 -0.32
CA MET A 167 -21.74 -18.57 -1.05
C MET A 167 -21.69 -17.70 -2.30
N SER A 168 -21.16 -16.49 -2.14
CA SER A 168 -21.06 -15.54 -3.23
C SER A 168 -19.98 -14.50 -2.97
N ILE A 169 -19.51 -13.90 -4.06
CA ILE A 169 -18.55 -12.80 -4.07
C ILE A 169 -19.17 -11.70 -4.91
N ALA A 170 -19.42 -10.56 -4.30
CA ALA A 170 -19.89 -9.36 -4.99
C ALA A 170 -18.72 -8.40 -5.20
N LEU A 171 -18.63 -7.85 -6.40
CA LEU A 171 -17.62 -6.88 -6.80
C LEU A 171 -18.29 -5.66 -7.41
N SER A 172 -17.70 -4.50 -7.17
CA SER A 172 -17.99 -3.29 -7.94
C SER A 172 -16.75 -2.43 -8.06
N ASP A 173 -16.73 -1.48 -8.99
CA ASP A 173 -15.71 -0.44 -9.01
C ASP A 173 -16.24 0.96 -9.32
N ASN A 174 -15.35 1.94 -9.22
CA ASN A 174 -15.69 3.35 -9.39
C ASN A 174 -16.05 3.77 -10.83
N THR A 175 -16.08 2.84 -11.80
CA THR A 175 -16.62 3.08 -13.15
C THR A 175 -18.11 2.75 -13.25
N GLY A 176 -18.70 2.19 -12.20
CA GLY A 176 -20.07 1.68 -12.19
C GLY A 176 -20.20 0.25 -12.71
N TRP A 177 -19.09 -0.48 -12.88
CA TRP A 177 -19.09 -1.90 -13.18
C TRP A 177 -19.35 -2.71 -11.89
N ASP A 178 -20.10 -3.80 -12.01
CA ASP A 178 -20.33 -4.76 -10.95
C ASP A 178 -20.37 -6.21 -11.48
N GLU A 179 -20.06 -7.17 -10.61
CA GLU A 179 -20.21 -8.60 -10.88
C GLU A 179 -20.57 -9.36 -9.60
N LEU A 180 -21.51 -10.31 -9.72
CA LEU A 180 -21.87 -11.24 -8.66
C LEU A 180 -21.51 -12.67 -9.07
N ILE A 181 -20.59 -13.28 -8.33
CA ILE A 181 -20.17 -14.66 -8.51
C ILE A 181 -20.91 -15.52 -7.47
N ILE A 182 -21.70 -16.49 -7.92
CA ILE A 182 -22.48 -17.38 -7.04
C ILE A 182 -21.85 -18.78 -7.05
N VAL A 183 -21.68 -19.37 -5.87
CA VAL A 183 -21.23 -20.75 -5.69
C VAL A 183 -22.43 -21.70 -5.75
N ASP A 184 -22.35 -22.70 -6.62
CA ASP A 184 -23.38 -23.73 -6.76
C ASP A 184 -23.37 -24.67 -5.55
N ALA A 185 -24.48 -24.68 -4.81
CA ALA A 185 -24.67 -25.54 -3.64
C ALA A 185 -24.64 -27.05 -3.97
N ASN A 186 -24.86 -27.44 -5.23
CA ASN A 186 -24.82 -28.85 -5.65
C ASN A 186 -23.39 -29.31 -5.98
N ASN A 187 -22.44 -28.39 -6.16
CA ASN A 187 -21.04 -28.68 -6.48
C ASN A 187 -20.10 -27.67 -5.82
N VAL A 188 -20.19 -27.56 -4.49
CA VAL A 188 -19.56 -26.49 -3.71
C VAL A 188 -18.05 -26.41 -3.93
N GLU A 189 -17.32 -27.53 -3.86
CA GLU A 189 -15.85 -27.47 -3.90
C GLU A 189 -15.31 -26.95 -5.24
N GLU A 190 -15.83 -27.48 -6.35
CA GLU A 190 -15.41 -27.06 -7.69
C GLU A 190 -15.91 -25.65 -8.00
N SER A 191 -17.16 -25.35 -7.67
CA SER A 191 -17.75 -24.04 -7.92
C SER A 191 -17.06 -22.93 -7.09
N GLU A 192 -16.74 -23.20 -5.82
CA GLU A 192 -15.98 -22.27 -4.97
C GLU A 192 -14.55 -22.08 -5.49
N ARG A 193 -13.89 -23.14 -5.96
CA ARG A 193 -12.57 -23.04 -6.60
C ARG A 193 -12.64 -22.16 -7.85
N ASN A 194 -13.68 -22.30 -8.67
CA ASN A 194 -13.89 -21.50 -9.86
C ASN A 194 -14.23 -20.04 -9.51
N ALA A 195 -14.99 -19.80 -8.44
CA ALA A 195 -15.29 -18.46 -7.95
C ALA A 195 -14.03 -17.71 -7.50
N LEU A 196 -13.14 -18.37 -6.75
CA LEU A 196 -11.86 -17.77 -6.33
C LEU A 196 -10.91 -17.49 -7.51
N ARG A 197 -10.94 -18.34 -8.55
CA ARG A 197 -10.22 -18.10 -9.80
C ARG A 197 -10.78 -16.89 -10.54
N ARG A 198 -12.10 -16.83 -10.72
CA ARG A 198 -12.79 -15.71 -11.37
C ARG A 198 -12.53 -14.39 -10.65
N LEU A 199 -12.60 -14.38 -9.30
CA LEU A 199 -12.21 -13.23 -8.48
C LEU A 199 -10.78 -12.75 -8.80
N THR A 200 -9.83 -13.68 -8.88
CA THR A 200 -8.42 -13.36 -9.16
C THR A 200 -8.23 -12.84 -10.58
N GLU A 201 -8.93 -13.41 -11.56
CA GLU A 201 -8.95 -12.94 -12.95
C GLU A 201 -9.49 -11.52 -13.05
N LEU A 202 -10.61 -11.23 -12.38
CA LEU A 202 -11.22 -9.89 -12.35
C LEU A 202 -10.32 -8.84 -11.72
N ILE A 203 -9.70 -9.14 -10.58
CA ILE A 203 -8.75 -8.21 -9.94
C ILE A 203 -7.59 -7.90 -10.90
N LYS A 204 -7.08 -8.89 -11.63
CA LYS A 204 -6.01 -8.69 -12.62
C LYS A 204 -6.46 -7.92 -13.84
N GLU A 205 -7.65 -8.22 -14.36
CA GLU A 205 -8.23 -7.57 -15.54
C GLU A 205 -8.53 -6.10 -15.27
N ARG A 206 -9.16 -5.81 -14.13
CA ARG A 206 -9.54 -4.45 -13.72
C ARG A 206 -8.35 -3.65 -13.18
N ASP A 207 -7.32 -4.34 -12.70
CA ASP A 207 -6.06 -3.75 -12.19
C ASP A 207 -6.32 -2.61 -11.19
N PRO A 208 -7.03 -2.81 -10.07
CA PRO A 208 -7.37 -1.71 -9.15
C PRO A 208 -6.13 -1.17 -8.42
N ASP A 209 -6.12 0.14 -8.15
CA ASP A 209 -5.14 0.81 -7.29
C ASP A 209 -5.46 0.56 -5.80
N VAL A 210 -6.75 0.49 -5.47
CA VAL A 210 -7.25 0.24 -4.11
C VAL A 210 -8.32 -0.86 -4.15
N ILE A 211 -8.20 -1.83 -3.25
CA ILE A 211 -9.27 -2.78 -2.94
C ILE A 211 -9.85 -2.39 -1.58
N GLU A 212 -11.14 -2.12 -1.54
CA GLU A 212 -11.86 -1.62 -0.37
C GLU A 212 -13.11 -2.48 -0.06
N GLY A 213 -13.70 -2.30 1.12
CA GLY A 213 -14.88 -3.05 1.55
C GLY A 213 -15.12 -2.98 3.05
N HIS A 214 -16.35 -3.22 3.49
CA HIS A 214 -16.68 -3.26 4.92
C HIS A 214 -16.10 -4.53 5.56
N ASP A 215 -15.41 -4.40 6.69
CA ASP A 215 -14.77 -5.53 7.39
C ASP A 215 -13.83 -6.41 6.53
N LEU A 216 -13.29 -5.85 5.44
CA LEU A 216 -12.48 -6.57 4.45
C LEU A 216 -11.34 -7.35 5.09
N PHE A 217 -10.59 -6.74 6.01
CA PHE A 217 -9.46 -7.39 6.70
C PHE A 217 -9.87 -8.31 7.84
N ARG A 218 -11.05 -8.12 8.43
CA ARG A 218 -11.52 -8.87 9.60
C ARG A 218 -12.29 -10.14 9.21
N VAL A 219 -13.00 -10.09 8.08
CA VAL A 219 -13.95 -11.13 7.67
C VAL A 219 -13.58 -11.67 6.29
N HIS A 220 -13.67 -10.85 5.25
CA HIS A 220 -13.66 -11.33 3.87
C HIS A 220 -12.29 -11.86 3.41
N LEU A 221 -11.21 -11.11 3.60
CA LEU A 221 -9.86 -11.56 3.19
C LEU A 221 -9.39 -12.78 3.99
N PRO A 222 -9.54 -12.86 5.33
CA PRO A 222 -9.21 -14.09 6.07
C PRO A 222 -9.95 -15.31 5.54
N LEU A 223 -11.25 -15.18 5.25
CA LEU A 223 -12.06 -16.24 4.67
C LEU A 223 -11.52 -16.66 3.29
N VAL A 224 -11.36 -15.71 2.36
CA VAL A 224 -10.86 -15.96 1.01
C VAL A 224 -9.48 -16.64 1.03
N VAL A 225 -8.56 -16.18 1.88
CA VAL A 225 -7.23 -16.78 2.05
C VAL A 225 -7.32 -18.22 2.57
N ALA A 226 -8.15 -18.47 3.58
CA ALA A 226 -8.34 -19.81 4.14
C ALA A 226 -8.92 -20.78 3.10
N ARG A 227 -9.95 -20.35 2.36
CA ARG A 227 -10.60 -21.16 1.31
C ARG A 227 -9.67 -21.39 0.12
N ALA A 228 -8.94 -20.37 -0.35
CA ALA A 228 -7.97 -20.52 -1.42
C ALA A 228 -6.86 -21.53 -1.06
N LYS A 229 -6.39 -21.50 0.20
CA LYS A 229 -5.43 -22.50 0.70
C LYS A 229 -6.01 -23.92 0.68
N LYS A 230 -7.24 -24.13 1.16
CA LYS A 230 -7.93 -25.44 1.16
C LYS A 230 -8.11 -25.97 -0.27
N LEU A 231 -8.51 -25.09 -1.20
CA LEU A 231 -8.85 -25.45 -2.58
C LEU A 231 -7.68 -25.39 -3.57
N LYS A 232 -6.47 -25.03 -3.08
CA LYS A 232 -5.26 -24.81 -3.87
C LYS A 232 -5.46 -23.78 -5.01
N ALA A 233 -6.26 -22.75 -4.74
CA ALA A 233 -6.43 -21.61 -5.63
C ALA A 233 -5.31 -20.58 -5.36
N LYS A 234 -4.81 -19.95 -6.42
CA LYS A 234 -3.76 -18.94 -6.34
C LYS A 234 -4.39 -17.57 -6.13
N LEU A 235 -3.91 -16.83 -5.12
CA LEU A 235 -4.28 -15.42 -4.88
C LEU A 235 -3.07 -14.53 -5.17
N ASP A 236 -2.80 -14.27 -6.45
CA ASP A 236 -1.71 -13.43 -6.93
C ASP A 236 -2.20 -12.04 -7.37
N TRP A 237 -2.79 -11.33 -6.40
CA TRP A 237 -3.41 -10.02 -6.56
C TRP A 237 -2.42 -8.86 -6.52
N GLY A 238 -1.20 -9.09 -6.03
CA GLY A 238 -0.15 -8.08 -6.05
C GLY A 238 0.24 -7.75 -7.48
N ARG A 239 0.58 -6.49 -7.73
CA ARG A 239 1.04 -6.05 -9.06
C ARG A 239 2.26 -6.87 -9.46
N SER A 240 2.44 -7.07 -10.77
CA SER A 240 3.49 -7.96 -11.31
C SER A 240 3.40 -9.42 -10.82
N GLY A 241 2.20 -9.91 -10.47
CA GLY A 241 1.95 -11.29 -10.08
C GLY A 241 2.39 -11.63 -8.65
N GLY A 242 2.53 -10.61 -7.80
CA GLY A 242 2.80 -10.78 -6.38
C GLY A 242 1.67 -11.52 -5.67
N PHE A 243 2.01 -12.40 -4.73
CA PHE A 243 1.01 -13.05 -3.89
C PHE A 243 0.38 -12.04 -2.92
N LEU A 244 -0.89 -12.23 -2.59
CA LEU A 244 -1.53 -11.52 -1.48
C LEU A 244 -0.74 -11.76 -0.19
N ARG A 245 -0.31 -10.67 0.46
CA ARG A 245 0.49 -10.71 1.69
C ARG A 245 -0.06 -9.72 2.72
N SER A 246 -0.13 -10.17 3.96
CA SER A 246 -0.35 -9.29 5.11
C SER A 246 0.99 -8.74 5.59
N ARG A 247 1.00 -7.46 5.99
CA ARG A 247 2.13 -6.81 6.66
C ARG A 247 1.62 -6.18 7.95
N PRO A 248 2.12 -6.58 9.13
CA PRO A 248 1.67 -6.01 10.41
C PRO A 248 1.83 -4.49 10.51
N SER A 249 2.76 -3.89 9.77
CA SER A 249 2.95 -2.43 9.73
C SER A 249 1.86 -1.67 8.95
N ARG A 250 0.95 -2.38 8.29
CA ARG A 250 -0.11 -1.83 7.42
C ARG A 250 -1.51 -2.38 7.75
N LEU A 251 -1.65 -3.00 8.91
CA LEU A 251 -2.90 -3.53 9.45
C LEU A 251 -3.25 -2.83 10.76
#